data_AF-A0A3M4WED6-F1
#
_entry.id   AF-A0A3M4WED6-F1
#
_cell.length_a   1.000
_cell.length_b   1.000
_cell.length_c   1.000
_cell.angle_alpha   90.00
_cell.angle_beta   90.00
_cell.angle_gamma   90.00
#
_symmetry.space_group_name_H-M   'P 1'
#
loop_
_entity.id
_entity.type
_entity.pdbx_description
1 polymer ?
#
loop_
_entity_poly.entity_id
_entity_poly.type
_entity_poly.pdbx_seq_one_letter_code
_entity_poly.pdbx_strand_id
1 'polypeptide(L)'
;QRWINPDPAGTVDGLNLFCFVRNNPCSGFDSDGRGYKGINDEFEKGTEQRRKIIYRGLEEMKKAGEKGLVADIDLAIEKSVFLMTREMNRLKKNDASSLFEFIGMRPPEDLSASKGYIGHVIAGYEKLIKAMSRYQKGGDLREQFVFVKDVENERRFAHVGKDDPHKRIFFTGTFRVQSPVSKIGSLIHEISHIELQTSDDFYYEKDAVFLSMKPDTATYALKNTINNAIAKNVRLREEYKPKGPGAPSFRAWLTTVADFWGVYTMAQITPEESAKFHGLSKDRFVQVRSRSSDHPPRKEVLWQ
;
A
#
# COMPACT_ATOMS: atom_id res chain seq x y z
N GLN A 1 46.04 30.24 -3.74
CA GLN A 1 45.73 31.62 -3.30
C GLN A 1 44.84 31.51 -2.07
N ARG A 2 45.23 32.07 -0.92
CA ARG A 2 44.39 32.14 0.29
C ARG A 2 44.02 33.60 0.50
N TRP A 3 42.74 33.89 0.70
CA TRP A 3 42.26 35.24 0.99
C TRP A 3 42.11 35.36 2.50
N ILE A 4 42.81 36.34 3.08
CA ILE A 4 42.67 36.73 4.48
C ILE A 4 41.64 37.86 4.53
N ASN A 5 40.76 37.83 5.53
CA ASN A 5 39.68 38.80 5.73
C ASN A 5 40.19 40.25 5.67
N PRO A 6 39.56 41.19 4.94
CA PRO A 6 39.90 42.62 4.97
C PRO A 6 39.23 43.34 6.16
N ASP A 7 39.22 42.71 7.33
CA ASP A 7 38.64 43.31 8.53
C ASP A 7 39.53 44.50 8.98
N PRO A 8 38.98 45.72 9.13
CA PRO A 8 39.76 46.86 9.61
C PRO A 8 40.31 46.68 11.03
N ALA A 9 39.76 45.77 11.84
CA ALA A 9 40.24 45.48 13.18
C ALA A 9 41.47 44.54 13.22
N GLY A 10 41.87 43.95 12.07
CA GLY A 10 43.08 43.14 11.97
C GLY A 10 43.05 41.87 12.85
N THR A 11 44.15 41.57 13.55
CA THR A 11 44.36 40.31 14.29
C THR A 11 43.86 40.33 15.73
N VAL A 12 43.10 41.36 16.13
CA VAL A 12 42.67 41.57 17.53
C VAL A 12 41.92 40.35 18.10
N ASP A 13 41.16 39.63 17.27
CA ASP A 13 40.46 38.38 17.64
C ASP A 13 41.00 37.12 16.93
N GLY A 14 42.20 37.20 16.35
CA GLY A 14 42.83 36.11 15.60
C GLY A 14 42.51 36.11 14.09
N LEU A 15 43.29 35.33 13.34
CA LEU A 15 43.16 35.21 11.87
C LEU A 15 42.04 34.22 11.51
N ASN A 16 40.95 34.72 10.92
CA ASN A 16 39.93 33.86 10.31
C ASN A 16 40.46 33.27 8.99
N LEU A 17 40.76 31.97 8.99
CA LEU A 17 41.25 31.23 7.83
C LEU A 17 40.08 30.61 7.06
N PHE A 18 39.79 31.13 5.86
CA PHE A 18 38.84 30.48 4.95
C PHE A 18 39.57 29.55 3.97
N CYS A 19 39.14 28.31 3.88
CA CYS A 19 39.64 27.34 2.90
C CYS A 19 38.54 26.98 1.87
N PHE A 20 38.92 26.86 0.59
CA PHE A 20 38.03 26.24 -0.40
C PHE A 20 38.11 24.72 -0.24
N VAL A 21 37.01 24.11 0.19
CA VAL A 21 36.82 22.65 0.09
C VAL A 21 36.37 22.32 -1.34
N ARG A 22 37.20 21.60 -2.10
CA ARG A 22 36.82 21.08 -3.43
C ARG A 22 35.85 19.90 -3.25
N ASN A 23 34.69 20.01 -3.89
CA ASN A 23 33.68 18.96 -4.17
C ASN A 23 32.71 18.52 -3.05
N ASN A 24 31.85 19.46 -2.66
CA ASN A 24 30.40 19.32 -2.48
C ASN A 24 29.86 18.01 -1.84
N PRO A 25 29.71 17.93 -0.51
CA PRO A 25 28.55 17.26 0.02
C PRO A 25 27.36 18.21 -0.19
N CYS A 26 26.40 17.84 -1.04
CA CYS A 26 25.10 18.50 -1.03
C CYS A 26 24.56 18.40 0.40
N SER A 27 24.73 19.44 1.21
CA SER A 27 24.14 19.58 2.54
C SER A 27 22.69 20.03 2.43
N GLY A 28 21.98 19.50 1.43
CA GLY A 28 20.53 19.63 1.34
C GLY A 28 19.95 18.81 2.46
N PHE A 29 19.87 19.39 3.66
CA PHE A 29 19.05 18.84 4.71
C PHE A 29 17.60 19.21 4.34
N ASP A 30 16.77 18.18 4.18
CA ASP A 30 15.33 18.37 4.11
C ASP A 30 14.89 18.92 5.47
N SER A 31 14.43 20.16 5.51
CA SER A 31 14.01 20.84 6.73
C SER A 31 12.91 20.10 7.48
N ASP A 32 12.15 19.25 6.77
CA ASP A 32 11.05 18.48 7.32
C ASP A 32 11.40 17.00 7.53
N GLY A 33 12.54 16.51 7.03
CA GLY A 33 12.97 15.11 7.13
C GLY A 33 11.97 14.09 6.54
N ARG A 34 11.19 14.52 5.54
CA ARG A 34 10.10 13.78 4.89
C ARG A 34 10.53 13.04 3.62
N GLY A 35 11.79 13.17 3.20
CA GLY A 35 12.37 12.39 2.11
C GLY A 35 12.42 10.87 2.34
N TYR A 36 12.77 10.13 1.29
CA TYR A 36 12.99 8.68 1.33
C TYR A 36 14.09 8.31 2.35
N LYS A 37 13.92 7.19 3.07
CA LYS A 37 14.84 6.71 4.11
C LYS A 37 15.22 5.25 3.83
N GLY A 38 16.39 4.84 4.32
CA GLY A 38 16.88 3.46 4.17
C GLY A 38 17.66 3.18 2.89
N ILE A 39 18.22 4.21 2.25
CA ILE A 39 19.10 4.03 1.09
C ILE A 39 20.27 3.12 1.48
N ASN A 40 20.48 2.05 0.71
CA ASN A 40 21.56 1.06 0.89
C ASN A 40 21.59 0.34 2.25
N ASP A 41 20.47 0.32 2.98
CA ASP A 41 20.35 -0.53 4.17
C ASP A 41 20.16 -2.01 3.79
N GLU A 42 20.08 -2.88 4.80
CA GLU A 42 19.97 -4.32 4.60
C GLU A 42 18.69 -4.72 3.85
N PHE A 43 17.58 -4.01 4.06
CA PHE A 43 16.30 -4.27 3.39
C PHE A 43 16.36 -3.87 1.92
N GLU A 44 16.93 -2.71 1.58
CA GLU A 44 17.17 -2.32 0.20
C GLU A 44 18.13 -3.28 -0.49
N LYS A 45 19.24 -3.64 0.15
CA LYS A 45 20.22 -4.59 -0.42
C LYS A 45 19.58 -5.96 -0.66
N GLY A 46 18.82 -6.47 0.31
CA GLY A 46 18.10 -7.73 0.17
C GLY A 46 17.01 -7.70 -0.91
N THR A 47 16.43 -6.52 -1.15
CA THR A 47 15.51 -6.29 -2.27
C THR A 47 16.25 -6.25 -3.60
N GLU A 48 17.30 -5.42 -3.74
CA GLU A 48 18.13 -5.26 -4.94
C GLU A 48 18.76 -6.56 -5.43
N GLN A 49 19.15 -7.45 -4.51
CA GLN A 49 19.63 -8.79 -4.85
C GLN A 49 18.60 -9.62 -5.61
N ARG A 50 17.31 -9.36 -5.41
CA ARG A 50 16.19 -10.12 -6.01
C ARG A 50 15.50 -9.33 -7.12
N ARG A 51 15.38 -8.01 -6.97
CA ARG A 51 14.63 -7.09 -7.82
C ARG A 51 15.30 -5.72 -7.85
N LYS A 52 15.60 -5.24 -9.05
CA LYS A 52 16.15 -3.91 -9.26
C LYS A 52 15.16 -2.83 -8.76
N ILE A 53 15.61 -1.91 -7.92
CA ILE A 53 14.82 -0.72 -7.55
C ILE A 53 14.82 0.25 -8.73
N ILE A 54 13.63 0.70 -9.09
CA ILE A 54 13.40 1.66 -10.18
C ILE A 54 13.23 3.06 -9.61
N TYR A 55 12.42 3.22 -8.56
CA TYR A 55 12.13 4.51 -7.94
C TYR A 55 12.10 4.40 -6.41
N ARG A 56 12.64 5.40 -5.72
CA ARG A 56 12.56 5.57 -4.26
C ARG A 56 11.73 6.81 -3.93
N GLY A 57 10.60 6.57 -3.28
CA GLY A 57 9.63 7.60 -2.96
C GLY A 57 8.85 8.11 -4.17
N LEU A 58 7.84 8.91 -3.88
CA LEU A 58 6.93 9.46 -4.87
C LEU A 58 7.54 10.66 -5.58
N GLU A 59 8.46 11.37 -4.95
CA GLU A 59 9.21 12.45 -5.60
C GLU A 59 10.10 11.94 -6.73
N GLU A 60 10.77 10.79 -6.57
CA GLU A 60 11.54 10.20 -7.67
C GLU A 60 10.62 9.74 -8.81
N MET A 61 9.48 9.10 -8.49
CA MET A 61 8.46 8.74 -9.48
C MET A 61 7.97 9.97 -10.26
N LYS A 62 7.65 11.07 -9.58
CA LYS A 62 7.23 12.33 -10.23
C LYS A 62 8.30 12.89 -11.16
N LYS A 63 9.57 12.91 -10.73
CA LYS A 63 10.71 13.38 -11.53
C LYS A 63 10.92 12.51 -12.77
N ALA A 64 10.66 11.22 -12.67
CA ALA A 64 10.66 10.29 -13.80
C ALA A 64 9.44 10.42 -14.73
N GLY A 65 8.51 11.35 -14.46
CA GLY A 65 7.33 11.58 -15.27
C GLY A 65 6.11 10.72 -14.91
N GLU A 66 6.19 9.91 -13.85
CA GLU A 66 5.15 8.94 -13.43
C GLU A 66 4.00 9.59 -12.64
N LYS A 67 3.51 10.74 -13.13
CA LYS A 67 2.46 11.52 -12.47
C LYS A 67 1.13 10.75 -12.34
N GLY A 68 0.84 9.88 -13.32
CA GLY A 68 -0.34 9.01 -13.29
C GLY A 68 -0.29 8.01 -12.14
N LEU A 69 0.82 7.26 -12.03
CA LEU A 69 1.06 6.29 -10.96
C LEU A 69 0.95 6.94 -9.58
N VAL A 70 1.60 8.10 -9.40
CA VAL A 70 1.55 8.82 -8.12
C VAL A 70 0.13 9.25 -7.76
N ALA A 71 -0.64 9.74 -8.73
CA ALA A 71 -2.04 10.12 -8.50
C ALA A 71 -2.93 8.91 -8.17
N ASP A 72 -2.68 7.76 -8.79
CA ASP A 72 -3.37 6.51 -8.49
C ASP A 72 -3.04 5.98 -7.07
N ILE A 73 -1.77 6.08 -6.65
CA ILE A 73 -1.36 5.75 -5.27
C ILE A 73 -2.07 6.68 -4.29
N ASP A 74 -2.11 7.99 -4.57
CA ASP A 74 -2.81 8.97 -3.73
C ASP A 74 -4.30 8.65 -3.60
N LEU A 75 -4.95 8.35 -4.71
CA LEU A 75 -6.34 7.93 -4.73
C LEU A 75 -6.55 6.68 -3.87
N ALA A 76 -5.70 5.66 -4.03
CA ALA A 76 -5.83 4.41 -3.29
C ALA A 76 -5.62 4.61 -1.77
N ILE A 77 -4.65 5.43 -1.34
CA ILE A 77 -4.44 5.77 0.07
C ILE A 77 -5.65 6.52 0.63
N GLU A 78 -6.11 7.57 -0.07
CA GLU A 78 -7.28 8.36 0.34
C GLU A 78 -8.52 7.47 0.51
N LYS A 79 -8.80 6.62 -0.47
CA LYS A 79 -9.96 5.72 -0.41
C LYS A 79 -9.80 4.62 0.62
N SER A 80 -8.59 4.14 0.89
CA SER A 80 -8.33 3.21 1.99
C SER A 80 -8.71 3.82 3.34
N VAL A 81 -8.24 5.04 3.63
CA VAL A 81 -8.57 5.75 4.88
C VAL A 81 -10.07 6.01 4.98
N PHE A 82 -10.70 6.48 3.90
CA PHE A 82 -12.14 6.73 3.85
C PHE A 82 -12.96 5.47 4.15
N LEU A 83 -12.69 4.36 3.46
CA LEU A 83 -13.44 3.12 3.61
C LEU A 83 -13.24 2.51 5.00
N MET A 84 -12.01 2.37 5.48
CA MET A 84 -11.75 1.85 6.83
C MET A 84 -12.44 2.70 7.90
N THR A 85 -12.42 4.04 7.76
CA THR A 85 -13.09 4.96 8.69
C THR A 85 -14.61 4.77 8.66
N ARG A 86 -15.20 4.65 7.47
CA ARG A 86 -16.64 4.41 7.29
C ARG A 86 -17.06 3.12 7.99
N GLU A 87 -16.35 2.03 7.76
CA GLU A 87 -16.69 0.72 8.34
C GLU A 87 -16.45 0.67 9.84
N MET A 88 -15.33 1.23 10.32
CA MET A 88 -15.09 1.39 11.76
C MET A 88 -16.24 2.14 12.44
N ASN A 89 -16.74 3.22 11.83
CA ASN A 89 -17.84 4.00 12.38
C ASN A 89 -19.18 3.25 12.36
N ARG A 90 -19.44 2.39 11.37
CA ARG A 90 -20.61 1.50 11.36
C ARG A 90 -20.53 0.48 12.50
N LEU A 91 -19.39 -0.18 12.66
CA LEU A 91 -19.14 -1.14 13.73
C LEU A 91 -19.30 -0.50 15.12
N LYS A 92 -18.81 0.73 15.33
CA LYS A 92 -18.99 1.50 16.58
C LYS A 92 -20.46 1.82 16.88
N LYS A 93 -21.32 1.87 15.87
CA LYS A 93 -22.78 2.06 16.00
C LYS A 93 -23.54 0.74 16.14
N ASN A 94 -22.85 -0.38 16.37
CA ASN A 94 -23.40 -1.73 16.40
C ASN A 94 -24.01 -2.19 15.06
N ASP A 95 -23.66 -1.55 13.94
CA ASP A 95 -23.96 -2.07 12.60
C ASP A 95 -22.80 -2.96 12.15
N ALA A 96 -22.94 -4.27 12.41
CA ALA A 96 -21.95 -5.29 12.06
C ALA A 96 -22.44 -6.24 10.96
N SER A 97 -23.57 -5.94 10.31
CA SER A 97 -24.21 -6.89 9.39
C SER A 97 -23.28 -7.30 8.25
N SER A 98 -22.61 -6.35 7.62
CA SER A 98 -21.68 -6.65 6.51
C SER A 98 -20.43 -7.40 6.95
N LEU A 99 -19.99 -7.26 8.21
CA LEU A 99 -18.89 -8.05 8.78
C LEU A 99 -19.29 -9.52 8.89
N PHE A 100 -20.48 -9.80 9.44
CA PHE A 100 -20.98 -11.16 9.59
C PHE A 100 -21.27 -11.80 8.23
N GLU A 101 -21.91 -11.07 7.32
CA GLU A 101 -22.15 -11.53 5.96
C GLU A 101 -20.84 -11.87 5.24
N PHE A 102 -19.81 -11.03 5.38
CA PHE A 102 -18.50 -11.26 4.78
C PHE A 102 -17.86 -12.57 5.27
N ILE A 103 -17.99 -12.89 6.56
CA ILE A 103 -17.49 -14.16 7.13
C ILE A 103 -18.47 -15.33 6.94
N GLY A 104 -19.49 -15.16 6.09
CA GLY A 104 -20.48 -16.17 5.74
C GLY A 104 -21.39 -16.56 6.89
N MET A 105 -21.73 -15.61 7.77
CA MET A 105 -22.59 -15.80 8.93
C MET A 105 -23.79 -14.87 8.87
N ARG A 106 -24.93 -15.32 9.38
CA ARG A 106 -26.05 -14.41 9.65
C ARG A 106 -25.67 -13.50 10.82
N PRO A 107 -25.93 -12.17 10.75
CA PRO A 107 -25.75 -11.29 11.90
C PRO A 107 -26.62 -11.76 13.06
N PRO A 108 -26.08 -11.89 14.29
CA PRO A 108 -26.87 -12.31 15.44
C PRO A 108 -27.81 -11.18 15.87
N GLU A 109 -28.99 -11.52 16.41
CA GLU A 109 -29.95 -10.55 16.96
C GLU A 109 -29.36 -9.79 18.16
N ASP A 110 -28.57 -10.49 18.99
CA ASP A 110 -27.79 -9.91 20.08
C ASP A 110 -26.28 -10.03 19.79
N LEU A 111 -25.62 -8.87 19.74
CA LEU A 111 -24.19 -8.76 19.48
C LEU A 111 -23.32 -8.96 20.74
N SER A 112 -23.92 -9.15 21.92
CA SER A 112 -23.21 -9.30 23.20
C SER A 112 -22.07 -10.32 23.14
N ALA A 113 -22.35 -11.53 22.63
CA ALA A 113 -21.37 -12.61 22.47
C ALA A 113 -20.28 -12.32 21.43
N SER A 114 -20.49 -11.32 20.56
CA SER A 114 -19.55 -10.94 19.50
C SER A 114 -18.83 -9.61 19.76
N LYS A 115 -19.09 -8.95 20.89
CA LYS A 115 -18.46 -7.66 21.26
C LYS A 115 -16.93 -7.72 21.20
N GLY A 116 -16.32 -8.82 21.66
CA GLY A 116 -14.86 -8.99 21.61
C GLY A 116 -14.31 -9.01 20.18
N TYR A 117 -14.98 -9.72 19.28
CA TYR A 117 -14.59 -9.79 17.86
C TYR A 117 -14.76 -8.44 17.16
N ILE A 118 -15.93 -7.81 17.31
CA ILE A 118 -16.23 -6.50 16.72
C ILE A 118 -15.25 -5.45 17.26
N GLY A 119 -15.01 -5.44 18.57
CA GLY A 119 -14.04 -4.57 19.21
C GLY A 119 -12.62 -4.76 18.68
N HIS A 120 -12.21 -5.99 18.40
CA HIS A 120 -10.91 -6.28 17.79
C HIS A 120 -10.82 -5.73 16.36
N VAL A 121 -11.87 -5.88 15.54
CA VAL A 121 -11.92 -5.32 14.18
C VAL A 121 -11.85 -3.79 14.23
N ILE A 122 -12.60 -3.15 15.14
CA ILE A 122 -12.56 -1.69 15.36
C ILE A 122 -11.13 -1.25 15.71
N ALA A 123 -10.51 -1.89 16.70
CA ALA A 123 -9.17 -1.52 17.16
C ALA A 123 -8.11 -1.73 16.06
N GLY A 124 -8.25 -2.77 15.24
CA GLY A 124 -7.37 -2.96 14.09
C GLY A 124 -7.55 -1.87 13.04
N TYR A 125 -8.78 -1.49 12.69
CA TYR A 125 -9.01 -0.36 11.78
C TYR A 125 -8.47 0.96 12.33
N GLU A 126 -8.59 1.25 13.62
CA GLU A 126 -7.99 2.45 14.23
C GLU A 126 -6.48 2.51 13.99
N LYS A 127 -5.77 1.40 14.18
CA LYS A 127 -4.33 1.30 13.91
C LYS A 127 -4.00 1.46 12.43
N LEU A 128 -4.73 0.76 11.55
CA LEU A 128 -4.52 0.82 10.11
C LEU A 128 -4.80 2.21 9.53
N ILE A 129 -5.85 2.88 9.98
CA ILE A 129 -6.19 4.26 9.58
C ILE A 129 -5.04 5.19 9.97
N LYS A 130 -4.61 5.14 11.25
CA LYS A 130 -3.51 5.97 11.74
C LYS A 130 -2.24 5.75 10.93
N ALA A 131 -1.92 4.51 10.58
CA ALA A 131 -0.74 4.18 9.82
C ALA A 131 -0.83 4.59 8.34
N MET A 132 -1.94 4.28 7.67
CA MET A 132 -2.19 4.68 6.28
C MET A 132 -2.14 6.20 6.12
N SER A 133 -2.64 6.96 7.10
CA SER A 133 -2.56 8.43 7.10
C SER A 133 -1.12 8.98 7.12
N ARG A 134 -0.13 8.22 7.61
CA ARG A 134 1.28 8.63 7.55
C ARG A 134 1.85 8.61 6.13
N TYR A 135 1.22 7.90 5.21
CA TYR A 135 1.59 7.87 3.79
C TYR A 135 0.82 8.91 2.94
N GLN A 136 -0.20 9.56 3.52
CA GLN A 136 -0.91 10.65 2.85
C GLN A 136 -0.01 11.88 2.67
N LYS A 137 -0.45 12.83 1.83
CA LYS A 137 0.25 14.10 1.62
C LYS A 137 0.51 14.81 2.97
N GLY A 138 1.77 15.13 3.24
CA GLY A 138 2.20 15.77 4.49
C GLY A 138 2.53 14.80 5.63
N GLY A 139 2.23 13.51 5.46
CA GLY A 139 2.63 12.45 6.39
C GLY A 139 4.14 12.18 6.36
N ASP A 140 4.66 11.62 7.45
CA ASP A 140 6.09 11.37 7.65
C ASP A 140 6.62 10.12 6.95
N LEU A 141 5.72 9.23 6.48
CA LEU A 141 6.05 8.06 5.65
C LEU A 141 5.70 8.27 4.18
N ARG A 142 5.33 9.50 3.79
CA ARG A 142 4.88 9.84 2.44
C ARG A 142 5.82 9.35 1.33
N GLU A 143 7.12 9.43 1.57
CA GLU A 143 8.13 9.04 0.60
C GLU A 143 8.62 7.60 0.78
N GLN A 144 8.01 6.76 1.63
CA GLN A 144 8.45 5.38 1.89
C GLN A 144 7.80 4.35 0.95
N PHE A 145 7.67 4.70 -0.32
CA PHE A 145 7.20 3.81 -1.39
C PHE A 145 8.36 3.47 -2.32
N VAL A 146 8.61 2.19 -2.58
CA VAL A 146 9.69 1.75 -3.45
C VAL A 146 9.09 1.02 -4.63
N PHE A 147 9.43 1.43 -5.85
CA PHE A 147 9.01 0.72 -7.05
C PHE A 147 10.16 -0.19 -7.51
N VAL A 148 9.88 -1.47 -7.72
CA VAL A 148 10.86 -2.46 -8.14
C VAL A 148 10.48 -3.07 -9.48
N LYS A 149 11.47 -3.55 -10.22
CA LYS A 149 11.27 -4.23 -11.50
C LYS A 149 10.51 -5.54 -11.27
N ASP A 150 9.56 -5.83 -12.17
CA ASP A 150 8.89 -7.13 -12.22
C ASP A 150 9.91 -8.25 -12.44
N VAL A 151 9.67 -9.37 -11.77
CA VAL A 151 10.35 -10.64 -12.03
C VAL A 151 9.41 -11.48 -12.88
N GLU A 152 9.94 -12.08 -13.93
CA GLU A 152 9.16 -12.93 -14.82
C GLU A 152 8.54 -14.09 -14.03
N ASN A 153 7.27 -14.40 -14.32
CA ASN A 153 6.47 -15.45 -13.67
C ASN A 153 6.17 -15.25 -12.17
N GLU A 154 6.48 -14.09 -11.58
CA GLU A 154 6.08 -13.78 -10.21
C GLU A 154 4.79 -12.92 -10.16
N ARG A 155 3.78 -13.39 -9.42
CA ARG A 155 2.50 -12.67 -9.21
C ARG A 155 2.46 -11.94 -7.87
N ARG A 156 3.53 -11.22 -7.53
CA ARG A 156 3.59 -10.40 -6.31
C ARG A 156 3.22 -8.97 -6.65
N PHE A 157 2.18 -8.42 -6.00
CA PHE A 157 1.75 -7.04 -6.24
C PHE A 157 2.61 -6.07 -5.43
N ALA A 158 2.67 -6.28 -4.12
CA ALA A 158 3.44 -5.49 -3.20
C ALA A 158 4.08 -6.42 -2.14
N HIS A 159 4.96 -5.86 -1.32
CA HIS A 159 5.44 -6.50 -0.09
C HIS A 159 6.03 -5.46 0.87
N VAL A 160 6.17 -5.86 2.13
CA VAL A 160 6.84 -5.11 3.19
C VAL A 160 7.83 -6.00 3.93
N GLY A 161 8.83 -5.38 4.57
CA GLY A 161 9.58 -6.03 5.66
C GLY A 161 8.90 -5.70 6.99
N LYS A 162 8.46 -6.71 7.75
CA LYS A 162 7.77 -6.47 9.05
C LYS A 162 8.63 -5.70 10.05
N ASP A 163 9.94 -5.95 10.01
CA ASP A 163 10.94 -5.32 10.87
C ASP A 163 11.66 -4.15 10.17
N ASP A 164 11.18 -3.70 9.01
CA ASP A 164 11.76 -2.56 8.32
C ASP A 164 11.58 -1.30 9.18
N PRO A 165 12.65 -0.69 9.72
CA PRO A 165 12.55 0.47 10.59
C PRO A 165 11.97 1.70 9.86
N HIS A 166 12.03 1.69 8.52
CA HIS A 166 11.51 2.76 7.68
C HIS A 166 10.11 2.49 7.15
N LYS A 167 9.53 1.30 7.44
CA LYS A 167 8.17 0.92 7.06
C LYS A 167 7.91 1.11 5.57
N ARG A 168 8.84 0.69 4.71
CA ARG A 168 8.69 0.90 3.26
C ARG A 168 7.75 -0.14 2.66
N ILE A 169 6.99 0.31 1.68
CA ILE A 169 6.11 -0.56 0.89
C ILE A 169 6.70 -0.68 -0.52
N PHE A 170 6.97 -1.90 -0.94
CA PHE A 170 7.64 -2.21 -2.21
C PHE A 170 6.62 -2.69 -3.24
N PHE A 171 6.42 -1.93 -4.30
CA PHE A 171 5.48 -2.20 -5.39
C PHE A 171 6.17 -2.80 -6.62
N THR A 172 5.51 -3.73 -7.29
CA THR A 172 5.92 -4.26 -8.60
C THR A 172 5.14 -3.60 -9.74
N GLY A 173 5.50 -3.87 -10.99
CA GLY A 173 4.70 -3.49 -12.15
C GLY A 173 3.32 -4.15 -12.17
N THR A 174 3.16 -5.29 -11.50
CA THR A 174 1.84 -5.91 -11.31
C THR A 174 0.93 -5.07 -10.42
N PHE A 175 1.45 -4.35 -9.41
CA PHE A 175 0.66 -3.37 -8.65
C PHE A 175 0.23 -2.20 -9.51
N ARG A 176 1.10 -1.72 -10.41
CA ARG A 176 0.76 -0.59 -11.29
C ARG A 176 -0.50 -0.86 -12.09
N VAL A 177 -0.63 -2.04 -12.70
CA VAL A 177 -1.79 -2.42 -13.53
C VAL A 177 -3.08 -2.70 -12.76
N GLN A 178 -3.06 -2.74 -11.43
CA GLN A 178 -4.26 -2.98 -10.62
C GLN A 178 -5.24 -1.81 -10.69
N SER A 179 -6.53 -2.12 -10.78
CA SER A 179 -7.58 -1.11 -10.61
C SER A 179 -7.46 -0.39 -9.25
N PRO A 180 -8.03 0.82 -9.09
CA PRO A 180 -8.01 1.51 -7.80
C PRO A 180 -8.54 0.67 -6.63
N VAL A 181 -9.57 -0.14 -6.85
CA VAL A 181 -10.14 -1.05 -5.84
C VAL A 181 -9.14 -2.14 -5.43
N SER A 182 -8.44 -2.72 -6.40
CA SER A 182 -7.40 -3.72 -6.12
C SER A 182 -6.17 -3.12 -5.42
N LYS A 183 -5.81 -1.86 -5.76
CA LYS A 183 -4.74 -1.12 -5.07
C LYS A 183 -5.10 -0.87 -3.61
N ILE A 184 -6.35 -0.49 -3.30
CA ILE A 184 -6.84 -0.32 -1.92
C ILE A 184 -6.64 -1.61 -1.11
N GLY A 185 -7.11 -2.75 -1.63
CA GLY A 185 -6.95 -4.04 -0.96
C GLY A 185 -5.49 -4.41 -0.71
N SER A 186 -4.63 -4.18 -1.71
CA SER A 186 -3.20 -4.45 -1.61
C SER A 186 -2.51 -3.55 -0.58
N LEU A 187 -2.80 -2.25 -0.57
CA LEU A 187 -2.22 -1.31 0.42
C LEU A 187 -2.62 -1.68 1.85
N ILE A 188 -3.89 -2.02 2.08
CA ILE A 188 -4.36 -2.40 3.41
C ILE A 188 -3.75 -3.74 3.84
N HIS A 189 -3.63 -4.70 2.92
CA HIS A 189 -2.92 -5.96 3.16
C HIS A 189 -1.49 -5.71 3.63
N GLU A 190 -0.71 -4.90 2.89
CA GLU A 190 0.68 -4.59 3.23
C GLU A 190 0.81 -3.84 4.56
N ILE A 191 -0.01 -2.82 4.81
CA ILE A 191 0.05 -2.06 6.06
C ILE A 191 -0.34 -2.94 7.25
N SER A 192 -1.22 -3.91 7.07
CA SER A 192 -1.59 -4.84 8.14
C SER A 192 -0.40 -5.69 8.62
N HIS A 193 0.53 -6.05 7.74
CA HIS A 193 1.76 -6.72 8.15
C HIS A 193 2.62 -5.84 9.05
N ILE A 194 2.71 -4.54 8.74
CA ILE A 194 3.51 -3.57 9.51
C ILE A 194 2.89 -3.33 10.89
N GLU A 195 1.59 -3.04 10.94
CA GLU A 195 0.95 -2.46 12.13
C GLU A 195 0.21 -3.46 13.01
N LEU A 196 -0.29 -4.54 12.40
CA LEU A 196 -1.03 -5.59 13.08
C LEU A 196 -0.25 -6.90 13.14
N GLN A 197 0.93 -6.97 12.52
CA GLN A 197 1.78 -8.16 12.47
C GLN A 197 1.07 -9.38 11.87
N THR A 198 0.13 -9.13 10.94
CA THR A 198 -0.65 -10.18 10.28
C THR A 198 0.21 -11.16 9.48
N SER A 199 -0.31 -12.33 9.18
CA SER A 199 0.33 -13.37 8.37
C SER A 199 -0.33 -13.55 7.00
N ASP A 200 0.35 -14.31 6.15
CA ASP A 200 -0.10 -14.74 4.82
C ASP A 200 -0.56 -16.21 4.84
N ASP A 201 -1.32 -16.59 5.88
CA ASP A 201 -1.79 -17.99 6.04
C ASP A 201 -2.67 -18.44 4.87
N PHE A 202 -3.42 -17.50 4.26
CA PHE A 202 -4.17 -17.73 3.04
C PHE A 202 -4.42 -16.42 2.29
N TYR A 203 -4.78 -16.55 1.00
CA TYR A 203 -5.25 -15.44 0.16
C TYR A 203 -6.66 -15.71 -0.35
N TYR A 204 -7.53 -14.71 -0.38
CA TYR A 204 -8.79 -14.79 -1.12
C TYR A 204 -8.52 -14.85 -2.62
N GLU A 205 -9.35 -15.60 -3.33
CA GLU A 205 -9.31 -15.62 -4.79
C GLU A 205 -9.87 -14.29 -5.31
N LYS A 206 -9.07 -13.58 -6.11
CA LYS A 206 -9.40 -12.27 -6.66
C LYS A 206 -9.49 -12.40 -8.17
N ASP A 207 -10.63 -12.03 -8.73
CA ASP A 207 -10.70 -11.80 -10.17
C ASP A 207 -9.75 -10.65 -10.50
N ALA A 208 -8.98 -10.82 -11.56
CA ALA A 208 -7.94 -9.85 -11.90
C ALA A 208 -8.58 -8.53 -12.38
N VAL A 209 -8.80 -7.58 -11.46
CA VAL A 209 -9.34 -6.26 -11.80
C VAL A 209 -8.19 -5.35 -12.23
N PHE A 210 -8.07 -5.14 -13.54
CA PHE A 210 -7.01 -4.30 -14.12
C PHE A 210 -7.50 -2.87 -14.42
N LEU A 211 -6.57 -1.91 -14.47
CA LEU A 211 -6.80 -0.53 -14.90
C LEU A 211 -7.36 -0.40 -16.32
N SER A 212 -7.04 -1.37 -17.18
CA SER A 212 -7.44 -1.37 -18.59
C SER A 212 -8.88 -1.85 -18.80
N MET A 213 -9.53 -2.40 -17.76
CA MET A 213 -10.90 -2.89 -17.86
C MET A 213 -11.90 -1.73 -17.94
N LYS A 214 -13.04 -1.95 -18.59
CA LYS A 214 -14.16 -0.98 -18.52
C LYS A 214 -14.74 -0.95 -17.10
N PRO A 215 -15.32 0.18 -16.64
CA PRO A 215 -15.91 0.29 -15.31
C PRO A 215 -16.89 -0.84 -14.96
N ASP A 216 -17.78 -1.21 -15.89
CA ASP A 216 -18.76 -2.28 -15.66
C ASP A 216 -18.09 -3.66 -15.47
N THR A 217 -17.05 -3.95 -16.25
CA THR A 217 -16.26 -5.17 -16.12
C THR A 217 -15.53 -5.22 -14.78
N ALA A 218 -14.95 -4.09 -14.35
CA ALA A 218 -14.27 -3.99 -13.07
C ALA A 218 -15.25 -4.21 -11.88
N THR A 219 -16.44 -3.65 -11.98
CA THR A 219 -17.51 -3.82 -11.00
C THR A 219 -18.03 -5.27 -10.94
N TYR A 220 -18.15 -5.94 -12.08
CA TYR A 220 -18.51 -7.37 -12.11
C TYR A 220 -17.43 -8.23 -11.43
N ALA A 221 -16.16 -8.00 -11.76
CA ALA A 221 -15.04 -8.73 -11.16
C ALA A 221 -14.93 -8.50 -9.63
N LEU A 222 -15.27 -7.30 -9.14
CA LEU A 222 -15.37 -7.01 -7.71
C LEU A 222 -16.46 -7.87 -7.05
N LYS A 223 -17.67 -7.96 -7.63
CA LYS A 223 -18.76 -8.78 -7.10
C LYS A 223 -18.35 -10.25 -6.98
N ASN A 224 -17.71 -10.80 -8.02
CA ASN A 224 -17.21 -12.17 -8.01
C ASN A 224 -16.16 -12.39 -6.92
N THR A 225 -15.20 -11.46 -6.78
CA THR A 225 -14.18 -11.50 -5.71
C THR A 225 -14.83 -11.57 -4.33
N ILE A 226 -15.87 -10.77 -4.07
CA ILE A 226 -16.60 -10.76 -2.80
C ILE A 226 -17.31 -12.10 -2.57
N ASN A 227 -18.01 -12.63 -3.57
CA ASN A 227 -18.69 -13.91 -3.48
C ASN A 227 -17.72 -15.06 -3.20
N ASN A 228 -16.58 -15.09 -3.89
CA ASN A 228 -15.51 -16.07 -3.69
C ASN A 228 -14.91 -15.95 -2.29
N ALA A 229 -14.74 -14.73 -1.77
CA ALA A 229 -14.25 -14.50 -0.42
C ALA A 229 -15.21 -15.03 0.65
N ILE A 230 -16.51 -14.76 0.50
CA ILE A 230 -17.55 -15.28 1.40
C ILE A 230 -17.58 -16.81 1.36
N ALA A 231 -17.58 -17.41 0.17
CA ALA A 231 -17.56 -18.86 0.00
C ALA A 231 -16.29 -19.49 0.61
N LYS A 232 -15.14 -18.83 0.50
CA LYS A 232 -13.90 -19.25 1.16
C LYS A 232 -14.02 -19.17 2.68
N ASN A 233 -14.60 -18.09 3.23
CA ASN A 233 -14.80 -17.96 4.67
C ASN A 233 -15.72 -19.06 5.24
N VAL A 234 -16.78 -19.43 4.52
CA VAL A 234 -17.64 -20.57 4.89
C VAL A 234 -16.83 -21.86 4.97
N ARG A 235 -16.08 -22.20 3.92
CA ARG A 235 -15.23 -23.42 3.88
C ARG A 235 -14.19 -23.43 4.99
N LEU A 236 -13.43 -22.34 5.14
CA LEU A 236 -12.40 -22.24 6.17
C LEU A 236 -12.98 -22.40 7.57
N ARG A 237 -14.18 -21.88 7.83
CA ARG A 237 -14.85 -22.03 9.13
C ARG A 237 -15.25 -23.47 9.41
N GLU A 238 -15.74 -24.19 8.40
CA GLU A 238 -16.10 -25.62 8.51
C GLU A 238 -14.87 -26.50 8.76
N GLU A 239 -13.73 -26.14 8.17
CA GLU A 239 -12.47 -26.86 8.29
C GLU A 239 -11.66 -26.45 9.53
N TYR A 240 -11.97 -25.31 10.16
CA TYR A 240 -11.18 -24.75 11.25
C TYR A 240 -11.24 -25.62 12.51
N LYS A 241 -10.09 -26.16 12.92
CA LYS A 241 -9.92 -26.96 14.13
C LYS A 241 -8.96 -26.24 15.09
N PRO A 242 -9.45 -25.67 16.22
CA PRO A 242 -8.58 -25.04 17.21
C PRO A 242 -7.60 -26.07 17.79
N LYS A 243 -6.30 -25.76 17.74
CA LYS A 243 -5.22 -26.65 18.20
C LYS A 243 -5.00 -26.57 19.71
N GLY A 244 -5.94 -27.11 20.48
CA GLY A 244 -5.81 -27.27 21.93
C GLY A 244 -6.27 -26.06 22.76
N PRO A 245 -6.11 -26.14 24.11
CA PRO A 245 -6.55 -25.09 25.02
C PRO A 245 -5.88 -23.75 24.71
N GLY A 246 -6.69 -22.70 24.56
CA GLY A 246 -6.20 -21.34 24.27
C GLY A 246 -6.01 -21.02 22.77
N ALA A 247 -6.25 -21.99 21.87
CA ALA A 247 -6.26 -21.69 20.44
C ALA A 247 -7.35 -20.65 20.10
N PRO A 248 -7.09 -19.71 19.18
CA PRO A 248 -8.04 -18.67 18.86
C PRO A 248 -9.34 -19.26 18.28
N SER A 249 -10.45 -18.55 18.45
CA SER A 249 -11.65 -18.86 17.67
C SER A 249 -11.39 -18.60 16.18
N PHE A 250 -12.18 -19.20 15.29
CA PHE A 250 -12.09 -18.94 13.85
C PHE A 250 -12.07 -17.44 13.53
N ARG A 251 -12.96 -16.66 14.18
CA ARG A 251 -13.05 -15.21 13.99
C ARG A 251 -11.80 -14.47 14.45
N ALA A 252 -11.19 -14.90 15.56
CA ALA A 252 -9.95 -14.32 16.06
C ALA A 252 -8.74 -14.70 15.21
N TRP A 253 -8.69 -15.93 14.68
CA TRP A 253 -7.66 -16.32 13.70
C TRP A 253 -7.81 -15.53 12.40
N LEU A 254 -9.03 -15.31 11.92
CA LEU A 254 -9.25 -14.59 10.67
C LEU A 254 -8.66 -13.16 10.69
N THR A 255 -8.72 -12.47 11.85
CA THR A 255 -8.15 -11.13 11.98
C THR A 255 -6.62 -11.09 12.06
N THR A 256 -5.96 -12.24 12.20
CA THR A 256 -4.50 -12.35 12.09
C THR A 256 -4.01 -12.47 10.65
N VAL A 257 -4.91 -12.62 9.67
CA VAL A 257 -4.55 -12.77 8.26
C VAL A 257 -4.62 -11.42 7.53
N ALA A 258 -3.60 -11.09 6.75
CA ALA A 258 -3.50 -9.78 6.10
C ALA A 258 -4.61 -9.55 5.07
N ASP A 259 -4.95 -10.59 4.31
CA ASP A 259 -5.94 -10.49 3.25
C ASP A 259 -7.37 -10.30 3.79
N PHE A 260 -7.65 -10.66 5.04
CA PHE A 260 -8.91 -10.32 5.71
C PHE A 260 -9.15 -8.81 5.71
N TRP A 261 -8.17 -8.01 6.13
CA TRP A 261 -8.32 -6.56 6.24
C TRP A 261 -8.50 -5.89 4.88
N GLY A 262 -7.70 -6.29 3.89
CA GLY A 262 -7.78 -5.76 2.53
C GLY A 262 -9.10 -6.11 1.85
N VAL A 263 -9.48 -7.39 1.85
CA VAL A 263 -10.64 -7.88 1.11
C VAL A 263 -11.95 -7.55 1.83
N TYR A 264 -11.99 -7.57 3.17
CA TYR A 264 -13.17 -7.10 3.89
C TYR A 264 -13.46 -5.63 3.58
N THR A 265 -12.42 -4.77 3.56
CA THR A 265 -12.59 -3.35 3.19
C THR A 265 -13.06 -3.19 1.74
N MET A 266 -12.49 -3.96 0.81
CA MET A 266 -12.95 -3.99 -0.59
C MET A 266 -14.42 -4.42 -0.71
N ALA A 267 -14.86 -5.37 0.11
CA ALA A 267 -16.22 -5.88 0.08
C ALA A 267 -17.28 -4.84 0.46
N GLN A 268 -16.87 -3.70 1.03
CA GLN A 268 -17.78 -2.62 1.37
C GLN A 268 -17.93 -1.59 0.24
N ILE A 269 -17.16 -1.70 -0.84
CA ILE A 269 -17.24 -0.80 -1.98
C ILE A 269 -18.45 -1.18 -2.83
N THR A 270 -19.37 -0.25 -3.04
CA THR A 270 -20.53 -0.52 -3.91
C THR A 270 -20.14 -0.58 -5.38
N PRO A 271 -20.96 -1.20 -6.25
CA PRO A 271 -20.78 -1.18 -7.70
C PRO A 271 -20.56 0.24 -8.28
N GLU A 272 -21.29 1.22 -7.77
CA GLU A 272 -21.23 2.62 -8.19
C GLU A 272 -19.94 3.29 -7.71
N GLU A 273 -19.53 3.02 -6.46
CA GLU A 273 -18.25 3.49 -5.92
C GLU A 273 -17.07 2.90 -6.70
N SER A 274 -17.11 1.61 -7.02
CA SER A 274 -16.11 0.92 -7.84
C SER A 274 -15.97 1.60 -9.22
N ALA A 275 -17.08 1.81 -9.93
CA ALA A 275 -17.08 2.49 -11.23
C ALA A 275 -16.55 3.92 -11.12
N LYS A 276 -16.94 4.66 -10.07
CA LYS A 276 -16.47 6.01 -9.79
C LYS A 276 -14.96 6.04 -9.53
N PHE A 277 -14.44 5.17 -8.67
CA PHE A 277 -13.00 5.11 -8.37
C PHE A 277 -12.20 4.78 -9.62
N HIS A 278 -12.69 3.84 -10.42
CA HIS A 278 -12.08 3.49 -11.70
C HIS A 278 -12.05 4.67 -12.70
N GLY A 279 -13.10 5.50 -12.71
CA GLY A 279 -13.16 6.73 -13.49
C GLY A 279 -12.17 7.82 -13.04
N LEU A 280 -11.79 7.83 -11.76
CA LEU A 280 -10.83 8.79 -11.18
C LEU A 280 -9.36 8.43 -11.45
N SER A 281 -9.08 7.18 -11.83
CA SER A 281 -7.73 6.70 -12.14
C SER A 281 -7.09 7.52 -13.27
N LYS A 282 -5.85 7.94 -13.08
CA LYS A 282 -5.09 8.73 -14.06
C LYS A 282 -3.98 7.93 -14.73
N ASP A 283 -3.47 6.88 -14.09
CA ASP A 283 -2.54 5.95 -14.73
C ASP A 283 -3.34 5.04 -15.67
N ARG A 284 -3.50 5.41 -16.96
CA ARG A 284 -4.11 4.52 -17.98
C ARG A 284 -3.10 3.49 -18.49
N PHE A 285 -2.25 2.98 -17.59
CA PHE A 285 -1.12 2.14 -17.94
C PHE A 285 -1.59 0.77 -18.43
N VAL A 286 -1.18 0.41 -19.64
CA VAL A 286 -1.33 -0.94 -20.18
C VAL A 286 0.05 -1.57 -20.19
N GLN A 287 0.23 -2.65 -19.43
CA GLN A 287 1.47 -3.42 -19.48
C GLN A 287 1.55 -4.09 -20.85
N VAL A 288 2.42 -3.57 -21.72
CA VAL A 288 2.79 -4.28 -22.95
C VAL A 288 3.57 -5.51 -22.50
N ARG A 289 2.96 -6.69 -22.60
CA ARG A 289 3.73 -7.94 -22.47
C ARG A 289 4.77 -7.92 -23.58
N SER A 290 6.05 -7.75 -23.24
CA SER A 290 7.11 -7.94 -24.21
C SER A 290 7.03 -9.39 -24.68
N ARG A 291 6.52 -9.62 -25.90
CA ARG A 291 6.92 -10.81 -26.64
C ARG A 291 8.43 -10.67 -26.83
N SER A 292 9.17 -11.69 -26.43
CA SER A 292 10.57 -11.83 -26.77
C SER A 292 10.77 -11.62 -28.26
N SER A 293 11.43 -10.54 -28.65
CA SER A 293 12.25 -10.48 -29.86
C SER A 293 12.91 -9.11 -29.92
N ASP A 294 14.23 -9.12 -29.95
CA ASP A 294 15.06 -8.02 -30.41
C ASP A 294 14.38 -7.29 -31.57
N HIS A 295 14.05 -6.01 -31.41
CA HIS A 295 14.02 -4.95 -32.43
C HIS A 295 13.60 -3.64 -31.75
N PRO A 296 14.18 -2.48 -32.11
CA PRO A 296 13.89 -1.22 -31.43
C PRO A 296 12.44 -0.79 -31.67
N PRO A 297 11.79 -0.14 -30.67
CA PRO A 297 10.37 0.16 -30.73
C PRO A 297 10.09 1.17 -31.86
N ARG A 298 9.19 0.80 -32.78
CA ARG A 298 8.55 1.77 -33.67
C ARG A 298 7.62 2.64 -32.81
N LYS A 299 7.78 3.95 -32.93
CA LYS A 299 6.83 4.95 -32.44
C LYS A 299 5.50 4.72 -33.17
N GLU A 300 4.50 4.18 -32.49
CA GLU A 300 3.11 4.34 -32.92
C GLU A 300 2.54 5.57 -32.24
N VAL A 301 2.45 6.63 -33.05
CA VAL A 301 1.59 7.78 -32.82
C VAL A 301 0.16 7.28 -33.02
N LEU A 302 -0.68 7.38 -32.00
CA LEU A 302 -2.13 7.31 -32.19
C LEU A 302 -2.72 8.70 -31.94
N TRP A 303 -3.26 9.24 -33.03
CA TRP A 303 -3.93 10.52 -33.17
C TRP A 303 -5.40 10.44 -32.75
N GLN A 304 -5.89 11.60 -32.31
CA GLN A 304 -7.27 12.07 -32.03
C GLN A 304 -7.87 11.72 -30.67
#